data_AF-A0A538SUT7-F1
#
_entry.id   AF-A0A538SUT7-F1
#
_cell.length_a   1.000
_cell.length_b   1.000
_cell.length_c   1.000
_cell.angle_alpha   90.00
_cell.angle_beta   90.00
_cell.angle_gamma   90.00
#
_symmetry.space_group_name_H-M   'P 1'
#
loop_
_entity.id
_entity.type
_entity.pdbx_description
1 polymer ?
#
loop_
_entity_poly.entity_id
_entity_poly.type
_entity_poly.pdbx_seq_one_letter_code
_entity_poly.pdbx_strand_id
1 'polypeptide(L)'
;MRTSLYFVLWLGMGVALAALLVLLEPRPIGHVLLFLGPLTAIYASVCLSAWYVCRAHPLGTTPSMRLITGLGGAAVQASALWVALGGLWELALSKAFGIGPDRAGMLRDLGVLFVSGLILYGQSIAVHYVLLAFETARAAERRILESQVTAREAELRALRAQINPHFLFNS
;
A
#
# COMPACT_ATOMS: atom_id res chain seq x y z
N MET A 1 3.42 -12.03 -7.85
CA MET A 1 4.20 -11.95 -6.59
C MET A 1 3.93 -10.68 -5.79
N ARG A 2 3.91 -9.45 -6.37
CA ARG A 2 3.64 -8.20 -5.61
C ARG A 2 2.23 -8.14 -5.01
N THR A 3 1.20 -8.50 -5.77
CA THR A 3 -0.20 -8.50 -5.32
C THR A 3 -0.49 -9.62 -4.31
N SER A 4 0.12 -10.80 -4.49
CA SER A 4 -0.10 -11.96 -3.60
C SER A 4 0.45 -11.71 -2.18
N LEU A 5 1.60 -11.06 -2.05
CA LEU A 5 2.15 -10.69 -0.73
C LEU A 5 1.26 -9.66 -0.02
N TYR A 6 0.72 -8.70 -0.78
CA TYR A 6 -0.22 -7.71 -0.26
C TYR A 6 -1.50 -8.37 0.28
N PHE A 7 -2.09 -9.31 -0.47
CA PHE A 7 -3.28 -10.05 -0.04
C PHE A 7 -3.02 -10.96 1.18
N VAL A 8 -1.85 -11.61 1.27
CA VAL A 8 -1.49 -12.45 2.43
C VAL A 8 -1.31 -11.60 3.70
N LEU A 9 -0.62 -10.47 3.60
CA LEU A 9 -0.52 -9.50 4.70
C LEU A 9 -1.89 -9.00 5.15
N TRP A 10 -2.77 -8.73 4.20
CA TRP A 10 -4.14 -8.30 4.46
C TRP A 10 -4.99 -9.36 5.15
N LEU A 11 -4.88 -10.62 4.71
CA LEU A 11 -5.63 -11.73 5.27
C LEU A 11 -5.18 -12.02 6.71
N GLY A 12 -3.87 -11.98 6.98
CA GLY A 12 -3.33 -12.09 8.34
C GLY A 12 -3.81 -10.96 9.26
N MET A 13 -3.86 -9.72 8.77
CA MET A 13 -4.33 -8.59 9.59
C MET A 13 -5.84 -8.61 9.85
N GLY A 14 -6.64 -9.07 8.88
CA GLY A 14 -8.07 -9.28 9.08
C GLY A 14 -8.35 -10.32 10.16
N VAL A 15 -7.57 -11.41 10.19
CA VAL A 15 -7.62 -12.42 11.25
C VAL A 15 -7.20 -11.85 12.60
N ALA A 16 -6.11 -11.06 12.64
CA ALA A 16 -5.65 -10.42 13.87
C ALA A 16 -6.69 -9.43 14.45
N LEU A 17 -7.34 -8.65 13.59
CA LEU A 17 -8.39 -7.72 13.99
C LEU A 17 -9.66 -8.45 14.48
N ALA A 18 -10.04 -9.55 13.81
CA ALA A 18 -11.14 -10.40 14.26
C ALA A 18 -10.83 -11.02 15.63
N ALA A 19 -9.61 -11.53 15.83
CA ALA A 19 -9.17 -12.06 17.13
C ALA A 19 -9.21 -10.97 18.21
N LEU A 20 -8.76 -9.75 17.89
CA LEU A 20 -8.80 -8.61 18.81
C LEU A 20 -10.24 -8.31 19.26
N LEU A 21 -11.20 -8.23 18.33
CA LEU A 21 -12.60 -7.98 18.70
C LEU A 21 -13.20 -9.11 19.55
N VAL A 22 -12.89 -10.37 19.25
CA VAL A 22 -13.34 -11.53 20.06
C VAL A 22 -12.76 -11.50 21.47
N LEU A 23 -11.51 -11.06 21.63
CA LEU A 23 -10.85 -10.93 22.93
C LEU A 23 -11.42 -9.76 23.76
N LEU A 24 -11.83 -8.68 23.10
CA LEU A 24 -12.42 -7.50 23.75
C LEU A 24 -13.87 -7.73 24.20
N GLU A 25 -14.66 -8.45 23.41
CA GLU A 25 -16.01 -8.84 23.80
C GLU A 25 -16.32 -10.24 23.23
N PRO A 26 -16.52 -11.26 24.08
CA PRO A 26 -16.83 -12.61 23.63
C PRO A 26 -18.14 -12.62 22.85
N ARG A 27 -18.06 -12.71 21.53
CA ARG A 27 -19.21 -12.81 20.63
C ARG A 27 -19.08 -14.02 19.72
N PRO A 28 -20.20 -14.54 19.18
CA PRO A 28 -20.15 -15.58 18.17
C PRO A 28 -19.26 -15.15 17.00
N ILE A 29 -18.32 -16.02 16.61
CA ILE A 29 -17.36 -15.74 15.53
C ILE A 29 -18.10 -15.36 14.23
N GLY A 30 -19.29 -15.94 13.99
CA GLY A 30 -20.12 -15.60 12.83
C GLY A 30 -20.51 -14.11 12.77
N HIS A 31 -20.83 -13.48 13.90
CA HIS A 31 -21.16 -12.05 13.94
C HIS A 31 -19.93 -11.18 13.64
N VAL A 32 -18.78 -11.58 14.19
CA VAL A 32 -17.50 -10.89 13.97
C VAL A 32 -17.10 -10.97 12.50
N LEU A 33 -17.24 -12.14 11.87
CA LEU A 33 -16.94 -12.34 10.45
C LEU A 33 -17.91 -11.58 9.54
N LEU A 34 -19.21 -11.56 9.85
CA LEU A 34 -20.21 -10.83 9.08
C LEU A 34 -19.98 -9.30 9.13
N PHE A 35 -19.46 -8.81 10.25
CA PHE A 35 -19.10 -7.41 10.41
C PHE A 35 -17.77 -7.07 9.71
N LEU A 36 -16.69 -7.80 10.02
CA LEU A 36 -15.34 -7.51 9.53
C LEU A 36 -15.10 -7.91 8.07
N GLY A 37 -15.71 -8.98 7.59
CA GLY A 37 -15.51 -9.49 6.23
C GLY A 37 -15.68 -8.42 5.15
N PRO A 38 -16.87 -7.79 5.02
CA PRO A 38 -17.07 -6.74 4.03
C PRO A 38 -16.22 -5.49 4.30
N LEU A 39 -16.06 -5.10 5.57
CA LEU A 39 -15.30 -3.91 5.95
C LEU A 39 -13.81 -4.03 5.62
N THR A 40 -13.21 -5.20 5.83
CA THR A 40 -11.81 -5.46 5.48
C THR A 40 -11.61 -5.46 3.97
N ALA A 41 -12.52 -6.05 3.19
CA ALA A 41 -12.46 -6.03 1.73
C ALA A 41 -12.53 -4.59 1.16
N ILE A 42 -13.42 -3.76 1.70
CA ILE A 42 -13.53 -2.34 1.32
C ILE A 42 -12.25 -1.60 1.69
N TYR A 43 -11.74 -1.80 2.91
CA TYR A 43 -10.57 -1.09 3.39
C TYR A 43 -9.28 -1.50 2.65
N ALA A 44 -9.20 -2.74 2.16
CA ALA A 44 -8.12 -3.18 1.26
C ALA A 44 -8.07 -2.37 -0.03
N SER A 45 -9.24 -2.01 -0.57
CA SER A 45 -9.39 -1.12 -1.72
C SER A 45 -8.96 0.31 -1.40
N VAL A 46 -9.32 0.81 -0.21
CA VAL A 46 -8.87 2.13 0.26
C VAL A 46 -7.34 2.17 0.40
N CYS A 47 -6.72 1.13 0.94
CA CYS A 47 -5.27 1.07 1.10
C CYS A 47 -4.49 1.05 -0.22
N LEU A 48 -5.08 0.63 -1.34
CA LEU A 48 -4.48 0.78 -2.69
C LEU A 48 -4.32 2.24 -3.10
N SER A 49 -5.17 3.15 -2.59
CA SER A 49 -5.03 4.60 -2.87
C SER A 49 -3.74 5.20 -2.29
N ALA A 50 -3.13 4.54 -1.29
CA ALA A 50 -1.87 4.98 -0.67
C ALA A 50 -0.73 5.10 -1.70
N TRP A 51 -0.76 4.34 -2.79
CA TRP A 51 0.20 4.48 -3.89
C TRP A 51 0.23 5.90 -4.47
N TYR A 52 -0.94 6.49 -4.73
CA TYR A 52 -1.04 7.83 -5.30
C TYR A 52 -0.58 8.90 -4.30
N VAL A 53 -0.91 8.72 -3.03
CA VAL A 53 -0.46 9.61 -1.95
C VAL A 53 1.08 9.58 -1.83
N CYS A 54 1.69 8.38 -1.85
CA CYS A 54 3.15 8.24 -1.80
C CYS A 54 3.83 8.86 -3.02
N ARG A 55 3.23 8.75 -4.21
CA ARG A 55 3.74 9.39 -5.44
C ARG A 55 3.63 10.92 -5.41
N ALA A 56 2.60 11.48 -4.80
CA ALA A 56 2.44 12.92 -4.62
C ALA A 56 3.42 13.50 -3.59
N HIS A 57 3.89 12.67 -2.65
CA HIS A 57 4.83 13.04 -1.59
C HIS A 57 6.14 12.22 -1.66
N PRO A 58 6.99 12.43 -2.67
CA PRO A 58 8.27 11.73 -2.77
C PRO A 58 9.18 12.00 -1.55
N LEU A 59 9.77 10.92 -1.02
CA LEU A 59 10.75 10.98 0.07
C LEU A 59 12.03 11.66 -0.43
N GLY A 60 12.54 12.63 0.35
CA GLY A 60 13.78 13.35 0.07
C GLY A 60 13.62 14.71 -0.63
N THR A 61 12.52 14.93 -1.37
CA THR A 61 12.23 16.23 -2.01
C THR A 61 11.09 17.00 -1.35
N THR A 62 10.16 16.28 -0.70
CA THR A 62 9.05 16.90 0.02
C THR A 62 9.51 17.36 1.41
N PRO A 63 9.23 18.61 1.84
CA PRO A 63 9.57 19.05 3.19
C PRO A 63 8.85 18.21 4.24
N SER A 64 9.55 17.90 5.34
CA SER A 64 9.08 16.98 6.39
C SER A 64 7.69 17.30 6.92
N MET A 65 7.41 18.58 7.17
CA MET A 65 6.09 19.03 7.64
C MET A 65 4.96 18.67 6.66
N ARG A 66 5.17 18.91 5.35
CA ARG A 66 4.16 18.63 4.32
C ARG A 66 3.96 17.14 4.09
N LEU A 67 5.02 16.36 4.30
CA LEU A 67 4.97 14.90 4.24
C LEU A 67 4.15 14.34 5.43
N ILE A 68 4.42 14.80 6.65
CA ILE A 68 3.68 14.39 7.85
C ILE A 68 2.21 14.77 7.73
N THR A 69 1.89 15.99 7.31
CA THR A 69 0.48 16.42 7.19
C THR A 69 -0.24 15.74 6.04
N GLY A 70 0.42 15.50 4.90
CA GLY A 70 -0.17 14.78 3.76
C GLY A 70 -0.46 13.30 4.08
N LEU A 71 0.54 12.59 4.59
CA LEU A 71 0.42 11.18 4.95
C LEU A 71 -0.51 10.97 6.15
N GLY A 72 -0.35 11.80 7.19
CA GLY A 72 -1.20 11.76 8.38
C GLY A 72 -2.65 12.13 8.06
N GLY A 73 -2.86 13.17 7.25
CA GLY A 73 -4.19 13.56 6.80
C GLY A 73 -4.89 12.47 5.99
N ALA A 74 -4.17 11.81 5.07
CA ALA A 74 -4.70 10.68 4.32
C ALA A 74 -5.03 9.48 5.22
N ALA A 75 -4.17 9.16 6.19
CA ALA A 75 -4.42 8.08 7.15
C ALA A 75 -5.65 8.35 8.02
N VAL A 76 -5.80 9.58 8.54
CA VAL A 76 -6.96 10.00 9.33
C VAL A 76 -8.22 9.97 8.47
N GLN A 77 -8.18 10.48 7.24
CA GLN A 77 -9.33 10.46 6.33
C GLN A 77 -9.77 9.03 5.98
N ALA A 78 -8.82 8.15 5.65
CA ALA A 78 -9.11 6.75 5.36
C ALA A 78 -9.72 6.04 6.58
N SER A 79 -9.17 6.28 7.78
CA SER A 79 -9.65 5.66 9.02
C SER A 79 -11.04 6.20 9.40
N ALA A 80 -11.28 7.50 9.26
CA ALA A 80 -12.59 8.10 9.49
C ALA A 80 -13.66 7.57 8.52
N LEU A 81 -13.31 7.41 7.24
CA LEU A 81 -14.19 6.80 6.24
C LEU A 81 -14.52 5.35 6.62
N TRP A 82 -13.52 4.58 7.07
CA TRP A 82 -13.72 3.20 7.47
C TRP A 82 -14.62 3.06 8.70
N VAL A 83 -14.45 3.92 9.70
CA VAL A 83 -15.31 3.99 10.88
C VAL A 83 -16.74 4.39 10.52
N ALA A 84 -16.92 5.36 9.62
CA ALA A 84 -18.24 5.76 9.16
C ALA A 84 -18.97 4.60 8.46
N LEU A 85 -18.27 3.87 7.59
CA LEU A 85 -18.81 2.66 6.96
C LEU A 85 -19.09 1.56 7.97
N GLY A 86 -18.23 1.38 8.98
CA GLY A 86 -18.44 0.43 10.07
C GLY A 86 -19.71 0.73 10.84
N GLY A 87 -19.92 1.98 11.25
CA GLY A 87 -21.13 2.39 11.98
C GLY A 87 -22.41 2.26 11.13
N LEU A 88 -22.35 2.60 9.84
CA LEU A 88 -23.47 2.40 8.92
C LEU A 88 -23.81 0.92 8.75
N TRP A 89 -22.79 0.06 8.62
CA TRP A 89 -22.96 -1.38 8.48
C TRP A 89 -23.53 -2.01 9.74
N GLU A 90 -23.03 -1.60 10.91
CA GLU A 90 -23.55 -2.05 12.20
C GLU A 90 -25.00 -1.66 12.41
N LEU A 91 -25.38 -0.42 12.06
CA LEU A 91 -26.76 0.03 12.11
C LEU A 91 -27.66 -0.77 11.16
N ALA A 92 -27.16 -1.12 9.97
CA ALA A 92 -27.89 -1.96 9.03
C ALA A 92 -28.09 -3.39 9.57
N LEU A 93 -27.06 -4.01 10.15
CA LEU A 93 -27.13 -5.32 10.76
C LEU A 93 -28.08 -5.35 11.96
N SER A 94 -28.01 -4.33 12.82
CA SER A 94 -28.91 -4.18 13.97
C SER A 94 -30.36 -4.05 13.54
N LYS A 95 -30.66 -3.24 12.52
CA LYS A 95 -32.02 -3.08 11.98
C LYS A 95 -32.55 -4.32 11.26
N ALA A 96 -31.71 -5.00 10.49
CA ALA A 96 -32.14 -6.12 9.65
C ALA A 96 -32.26 -7.44 10.42
N PHE A 97 -31.35 -7.68 11.37
CA PHE A 97 -31.24 -8.98 12.04
C PHE A 97 -31.39 -8.89 13.57
N GLY A 98 -31.46 -7.69 14.16
CA GLY A 98 -31.45 -7.53 15.61
C GLY A 98 -30.11 -7.92 16.25
N ILE A 99 -29.06 -8.03 15.44
CA ILE A 99 -27.74 -8.46 15.87
C ILE A 99 -26.85 -7.22 15.94
N GLY A 100 -26.34 -6.92 17.12
CA GLY A 100 -25.41 -5.83 17.32
C GLY A 100 -24.95 -5.73 18.77
N PRO A 101 -23.81 -5.08 19.02
CA PRO A 101 -23.39 -4.66 20.36
C PRO A 101 -24.43 -3.77 21.04
N ASP A 102 -24.37 -3.70 22.36
CA ASP A 102 -24.90 -2.54 23.07
C ASP A 102 -24.14 -1.27 22.67
N ARG A 103 -24.72 -0.09 22.92
CA ARG A 103 -24.15 1.21 22.54
C ARG A 103 -22.70 1.41 23.00
N ALA A 104 -22.33 0.87 24.17
CA ALA A 104 -20.96 0.92 24.67
C ALA A 104 -20.00 0.03 23.85
N GLY A 105 -20.46 -1.16 23.45
CA GLY A 105 -19.70 -2.06 22.58
C GLY A 105 -19.51 -1.49 21.18
N MET A 106 -20.55 -0.84 20.62
CA MET A 106 -20.47 -0.13 19.34
C MET A 106 -19.36 0.93 19.35
N LEU A 107 -19.35 1.81 20.35
CA LEU A 107 -18.34 2.88 20.47
C LEU A 107 -16.92 2.31 20.60
N ARG A 108 -16.76 1.19 21.32
CA ARG A 108 -15.47 0.51 21.45
C ARG A 108 -15.02 -0.11 20.13
N ASP A 109 -15.92 -0.79 19.42
CA ASP A 109 -15.60 -1.45 18.14
C ASP A 109 -15.23 -0.41 17.07
N LEU A 110 -15.95 0.73 17.03
CA LEU A 110 -15.60 1.88 16.18
C LEU A 110 -14.24 2.50 16.56
N GLY A 111 -13.93 2.59 17.86
CA GLY A 111 -12.62 3.05 18.34
C GLY A 111 -11.48 2.11 17.92
N VAL A 112 -11.69 0.81 18.02
CA VAL A 112 -10.74 -0.22 17.55
C VAL A 112 -10.56 -0.13 16.03
N LEU A 113 -11.64 0.06 15.26
CA LEU A 113 -11.58 0.29 13.81
C LEU A 113 -10.79 1.54 13.46
N PHE A 114 -10.96 2.64 14.21
CA PHE A 114 -10.21 3.87 13.96
C PHE A 114 -8.71 3.68 14.13
N VAL A 115 -8.29 3.13 15.28
CA VAL A 115 -6.87 2.94 15.62
C VAL A 115 -6.23 1.91 14.69
N SER A 116 -6.91 0.79 14.42
CA SER A 116 -6.43 -0.21 13.48
C SER A 116 -6.35 0.35 12.06
N GLY A 117 -7.28 1.21 11.65
CA GLY A 117 -7.24 1.91 10.37
C GLY A 117 -5.96 2.73 10.20
N LEU A 118 -5.61 3.54 11.22
CA LEU A 118 -4.39 4.35 11.18
C LEU A 118 -3.13 3.48 10.99
N ILE A 119 -3.04 2.39 11.74
CA ILE A 119 -1.90 1.46 11.67
C ILE A 119 -1.84 0.77 10.30
N LEU A 120 -2.98 0.25 9.83
CA LEU A 120 -3.10 -0.43 8.55
C LEU A 120 -2.76 0.49 7.37
N TYR A 121 -3.25 1.72 7.38
CA TYR A 121 -2.94 2.69 6.34
C TYR A 121 -1.47 3.12 6.39
N GLY A 122 -0.91 3.32 7.59
CA GLY A 122 0.51 3.60 7.79
C GLY A 122 1.41 2.47 7.26
N GLN A 123 1.03 1.21 7.50
CA GLN A 123 1.72 0.07 6.92
C GLN A 123 1.60 0.07 5.39
N SER A 124 0.42 0.38 4.85
CA SER A 124 0.23 0.49 3.39
C SER A 124 1.18 1.54 2.80
N ILE A 125 1.29 2.71 3.43
CA ILE A 125 2.24 3.76 3.04
C ILE A 125 3.67 3.20 3.01
N ALA A 126 4.10 2.51 4.08
CA ALA A 126 5.44 1.94 4.16
C ALA A 126 5.73 0.93 3.03
N VAL A 127 4.80 0.01 2.78
CA VAL A 127 4.92 -0.97 1.69
C VAL A 127 5.03 -0.26 0.34
N HIS A 128 4.17 0.72 0.07
CA HIS A 128 4.19 1.43 -1.21
C HIS A 128 5.48 2.24 -1.40
N TYR A 129 6.02 2.87 -0.35
CA TYR A 129 7.33 3.54 -0.47
C TYR A 129 8.49 2.57 -0.74
N VAL A 130 8.49 1.39 -0.09
CA VAL A 130 9.48 0.35 -0.39
C VAL A 130 9.37 -0.07 -1.85
N LEU A 131 8.16 -0.29 -2.35
CA LEU A 131 7.90 -0.63 -3.74
C LEU A 131 8.38 0.45 -4.71
N LEU A 132 8.12 1.72 -4.41
CA LEU A 132 8.61 2.87 -5.19
C LEU A 132 10.14 2.93 -5.20
N ALA A 133 10.80 2.72 -4.06
CA ALA A 133 12.27 2.69 -3.96
C ALA A 133 12.89 1.54 -4.77
N PHE A 134 12.27 0.36 -4.79
CA PHE A 134 12.72 -0.75 -5.63
C PHE A 134 12.59 -0.45 -7.13
N GLU A 135 11.51 0.23 -7.54
CA GLU A 135 11.32 0.63 -8.94
C GLU A 135 12.35 1.65 -9.39
N THR A 136 12.65 2.66 -8.56
CA THR A 136 13.67 3.66 -8.88
C THR A 136 15.06 3.04 -8.95
N ALA A 137 15.40 2.13 -8.03
CA ALA A 137 16.68 1.41 -8.05
C ALA A 137 16.85 0.58 -9.33
N ARG A 138 15.83 -0.20 -9.71
CA ARG A 138 15.86 -1.01 -10.95
C ARG A 138 15.93 -0.15 -12.22
N ALA A 139 15.25 0.99 -12.23
CA ALA A 139 15.31 1.92 -13.35
C ALA A 139 16.72 2.53 -13.49
N ALA A 140 17.39 2.84 -12.37
CA ALA A 140 18.76 3.33 -12.38
C ALA A 140 19.74 2.25 -12.89
N GLU A 141 19.60 1.01 -12.42
CA GLU A 141 20.43 -0.13 -12.88
C GLU A 141 20.30 -0.37 -14.39
N ARG A 142 19.08 -0.34 -14.93
CA ARG A 142 18.85 -0.48 -16.38
C ARG A 142 19.52 0.62 -17.19
N ARG A 143 19.43 1.88 -16.74
CA ARG A 143 20.07 3.01 -17.42
C ARG A 143 21.61 2.90 -17.42
N ILE A 144 22.19 2.35 -16.35
CA ILE A 144 23.63 2.08 -16.28
C ILE A 144 24.02 1.00 -17.30
N LEU A 145 23.24 -0.08 -17.40
CA LEU A 145 23.50 -1.14 -18.37
C LEU A 145 23.36 -0.64 -19.82
N GLU A 146 22.32 0.14 -20.12
CA GLU A 146 22.10 0.74 -21.43
C GLU A 146 23.23 1.70 -21.84
N SER A 147 23.75 2.50 -20.91
CA SER A 147 24.87 3.40 -21.17
C SER A 147 26.18 2.65 -21.41
N GLN A 148 26.43 1.56 -20.68
CA GLN A 148 27.58 0.69 -20.90
C GLN A 148 27.54 0.01 -22.27
N VAL A 149 26.37 -0.52 -22.67
CA VAL A 149 26.20 -1.14 -24.00
C VAL A 149 26.45 -0.10 -25.09
N THR A 150 25.87 1.09 -24.98
CA THR A 150 26.05 2.17 -25.95
C THR A 150 27.52 2.60 -26.05
N ALA A 151 28.23 2.71 -24.92
CA ALA A 151 29.65 3.05 -24.89
C ALA A 151 30.52 1.96 -25.56
N ARG A 152 30.25 0.68 -25.29
CA ARG A 152 30.94 -0.44 -25.93
C ARG A 152 30.72 -0.48 -27.43
N GLU A 153 29.50 -0.23 -27.90
CA GLU A 153 29.22 -0.14 -29.34
C GLU A 153 29.92 1.04 -30.01
N ALA A 154 30.08 2.16 -29.31
CA ALA A 154 30.84 3.31 -29.82
C ALA A 154 32.34 3.00 -29.91
N GLU A 155 32.92 2.35 -28.90
CA GLU A 155 34.31 1.86 -28.94
C GLU A 155 34.54 0.89 -30.10
N LEU A 156 33.66 -0.09 -30.28
CA LEU A 156 33.75 -1.05 -31.39
C LEU A 156 33.63 -0.38 -32.76
N ARG A 157 32.72 0.60 -32.91
CA ARG A 157 32.60 1.38 -34.14
C ARG A 157 33.85 2.19 -34.43
N ALA A 158 34.44 2.83 -33.40
CA ALA A 158 35.69 3.58 -33.55
C ALA A 158 36.86 2.67 -33.92
N LEU A 159 37.01 1.51 -33.27
CA LEU A 159 38.04 0.51 -33.61
C LEU A 159 37.86 0.00 -35.04
N ARG A 160 36.63 -0.33 -35.46
CA ARG A 160 36.33 -0.75 -36.83
C ARG A 160 36.70 0.33 -37.85
N ALA A 161 36.43 1.61 -37.55
CA ALA A 161 36.81 2.72 -38.42
C ALA A 161 38.33 2.89 -38.53
N GLN A 162 39.08 2.63 -37.47
CA GLN A 162 40.56 2.68 -37.46
C GLN A 162 41.23 1.52 -38.18
N ILE A 163 40.61 0.33 -38.23
CA ILE A 163 41.16 -0.83 -38.94
C ILE A 163 40.89 -0.76 -40.46
N ASN A 164 39.83 -0.06 -40.88
CA ASN A 164 39.42 0.04 -42.28
C ASN A 164 40.10 1.11 -43.19
N PRO A 165 41.12 1.91 -42.81
CA PRO A 165 41.80 2.77 -43.77
C PRO A 165 42.83 1.98 -44.62
N HIS A 166 43.42 0.90 -44.09
CA HIS A 166 44.45 0.15 -44.81
C HIS A 166 43.90 -0.65 -46.01
N PHE A 167 42.61 -1.02 -46.00
CA PHE A 167 41.95 -1.70 -47.12
C PHE A 167 41.55 -0.78 -48.29
N LEU A 168 41.51 0.54 -48.10
CA LEU A 168 41.14 1.50 -49.16
C LEU A 168 42.31 1.92 -50.07
N PHE A 169 43.55 1.56 -49.73
CA PHE A 169 44.76 1.95 -50.49
C PHE A 169 45.51 0.77 -51.11
N ASN A 170 44.94 -0.44 -51.12
CA ASN A 170 45.58 -1.64 -51.69
C ASN A 170 44.72 -2.36 -52.74
N SER A 171 43.80 -1.63 -53.38
CA SER A 171 43.10 -2.04 -54.60
C SER A 171 43.67 -1.32 -55.81
#